data_AF-A0AAU7AGN5-F1
#
_entry.id   AF-A0AAU7AGN5-F1
#
_cell.length_a   1.000
_cell.length_b   1.000
_cell.length_c   1.000
_cell.angle_alpha   90.00
_cell.angle_beta   90.00
_cell.angle_gamma   90.00
#
_symmetry.space_group_name_H-M   'P 1'
#
loop_
_entity.id
_entity.type
_entity.pdbx_description
1 polymer ?
#
loop_
_entity_poly.entity_id
_entity_poly.type
_entity_poly.pdbx_seq_one_letter_code
_entity_poly.pdbx_strand_id
1 'polypeptide(L)' 'MAGKKGQKKRFWSDDEKRSVCGQARVSGVSVAQVARRYSMNANLIHK' A
#
# COMPACT_ATOMS: atom_id res chain seq x y z
N MET A 1 29.66 -11.78 -1.29
CA MET A 1 28.52 -10.85 -1.19
C MET A 1 27.38 -11.55 -0.46
N ALA A 2 27.20 -11.29 0.84
CA ALA A 2 26.16 -11.94 1.64
C ALA A 2 24.82 -11.22 1.39
N GLY A 3 23.87 -11.92 0.76
CA GLY A 3 22.52 -11.41 0.55
C GLY A 3 21.83 -11.12 1.88
N LYS A 4 21.62 -9.83 2.20
CA LYS A 4 20.74 -9.44 3.29
C LYS A 4 19.28 -9.69 2.89
N LYS A 5 18.80 -10.91 3.18
CA LYS A 5 17.37 -11.23 3.29
C LYS A 5 16.79 -10.42 4.44
N GLY A 6 16.36 -9.20 4.18
CA GLY A 6 15.76 -8.34 5.18
C GLY A 6 15.47 -6.96 4.63
N GLN A 7 14.22 -6.75 4.23
CA GLN A 7 13.62 -5.45 3.91
C GLN A 7 14.18 -4.76 2.66
N LYS A 8 13.84 -5.31 1.48
CA LYS A 8 13.69 -4.45 0.30
C LYS A 8 12.54 -3.49 0.63
N LYS A 9 12.85 -2.24 1.00
CA LYS A 9 11.82 -1.21 1.21
C LYS A 9 10.93 -1.22 -0.03
N ARG A 10 9.65 -1.55 0.16
CA ARG A 10 8.68 -1.61 -0.93
C ARG A 10 8.45 -0.19 -1.38
N PHE A 11 9.14 0.21 -2.44
CA PHE A 11 8.94 1.49 -3.08
C PHE A 11 7.72 1.35 -3.98
N TRP A 12 6.76 2.24 -3.80
CA TRP A 12 5.55 2.28 -4.62
C TRP A 12 5.71 3.42 -5.61
N SER A 13 5.49 3.12 -6.87
CA SER A 13 5.43 4.12 -7.92
C SER A 13 4.22 5.04 -7.68
N ASP A 14 4.25 6.26 -8.24
CA ASP A 14 3.13 7.20 -8.10
C ASP A 14 1.81 6.60 -8.63
N ASP A 15 1.90 5.88 -9.75
CA ASP A 15 0.78 5.13 -10.33
C ASP A 15 0.20 4.09 -9.37
N GLU A 16 1.05 3.29 -8.72
CA GLU A 16 0.60 2.28 -7.77
C GLU A 16 -0.09 2.93 -6.56
N LYS A 17 0.44 4.04 -6.06
CA LYS A 17 -0.21 4.81 -4.99
C LYS A 17 -1.58 5.34 -5.43
N ARG A 18 -1.67 5.84 -6.66
CA ARG A 18 -2.93 6.37 -7.22
C ARG A 18 -3.97 5.26 -7.38
N SER A 19 -3.56 4.06 -7.79
CA SER A 19 -4.44 2.89 -7.88
C SER A 19 -4.94 2.43 -6.50
N VAL A 20 -4.07 2.39 -5.49
CA VAL A 20 -4.44 2.09 -4.09
C VAL A 20 -5.44 3.11 -3.55
N CYS A 21 -5.19 4.41 -3.76
CA CYS A 21 -6.11 5.47 -3.37
C CYS A 21 -7.44 5.41 -4.14
N GLY A 22 -7.43 5.04 -5.43
CA GLY A 22 -8.64 4.84 -6.22
C GLY A 22 -9.52 3.71 -5.66
N GLN A 23 -8.91 2.57 -5.34
CA GLN A 23 -9.61 1.44 -4.71
C GLN A 23 -10.15 1.78 -3.32
N ALA A 24 -9.41 2.57 -2.54
CA ALA A 24 -9.84 3.01 -1.21
C ALA A 24 -10.97 4.05 -1.24
N ARG A 25 -11.23 4.69 -2.39
CA ARG A 25 -12.33 5.66 -2.60
C ARG A 25 -13.63 5.03 -3.12
N VAL A 26 -13.63 3.73 -3.42
CA VAL A 26 -14.84 3.02 -3.86
C VAL A 26 -15.84 2.95 -2.71
N SER A 27 -17.09 3.36 -2.96
CA SER A 27 -18.17 3.30 -1.97
C SER A 27 -18.34 1.88 -1.42
N GLY A 28 -18.24 1.74 -0.09
CA GLY A 28 -18.33 0.44 0.59
C GLY A 28 -17.01 -0.28 0.82
N VAL A 29 -15.87 0.26 0.32
CA VAL A 29 -14.55 -0.29 0.61
C VAL A 29 -13.91 0.41 1.80
N SER A 30 -13.50 -0.36 2.82
CA SER A 30 -12.72 0.19 3.94
C SER A 30 -11.25 0.36 3.54
N VAL A 31 -10.68 1.52 3.86
CA VAL A 31 -9.24 1.82 3.72
C VAL A 31 -8.37 0.74 4.38
N ALA A 32 -8.79 0.23 5.55
CA ALA A 32 -8.08 -0.82 6.27
C ALA A 32 -8.10 -2.17 5.53
N GLN A 33 -9.09 -2.43 4.68
CA GLN A 33 -9.17 -3.64 3.86
C GLN A 33 -8.22 -3.55 2.67
N VAL A 34 -8.15 -2.38 2.03
CA VAL A 34 -7.20 -2.11 0.93
C VAL A 34 -5.77 -2.19 1.46
N ALA A 35 -5.50 -1.58 2.62
CA ALA A 35 -4.18 -1.60 3.24
C ALA A 35 -3.68 -3.03 3.52
N ARG A 36 -4.56 -3.89 4.05
CA ARG A 36 -4.25 -5.31 4.29
C ARG A 36 -3.92 -6.07 3.01
N ARG A 37 -4.66 -5.81 1.91
CA ARG A 37 -4.41 -6.43 0.59
C ARG A 37 -3.01 -6.12 0.05
N TYR A 38 -2.49 -4.93 0.33
CA TYR A 38 -1.17 -4.50 -0.09
C TYR A 38 -0.08 -4.68 0.98
N SER A 39 -0.42 -5.32 2.11
CA SER A 39 0.46 -5.46 3.28
C SER A 39 1.06 -4.12 3.73
N MET A 40 0.25 -3.06 3.67
CA MET A 40 0.62 -1.69 4.03
C MET A 40 -0.24 -1.19 5.19
N ASN A 41 0.19 -0.10 5.82
CA ASN A 41 -0.57 0.54 6.88
C ASN A 41 -1.65 1.47 6.27
N ALA A 42 -2.86 1.47 6.83
CA ALA A 42 -3.97 2.31 6.37
C ALA A 42 -3.69 3.82 6.49
N ASN A 43 -2.87 4.23 7.46
CA ASN A 43 -2.41 5.61 7.66
C ASN A 43 -1.51 6.11 6.53
N LEU A 44 -1.03 5.21 5.65
CA LEU A 44 -0.29 5.59 4.44
C LEU A 44 -1.21 5.89 3.25
N ILE A 45 -2.50 5.53 3.34
CA ILE A 45 -3.50 5.73 2.28
C ILE A 45 -4.30 7.01 2.56
N HIS A 46 -4.62 7.28 3.82
CA HIS A 46 -5.26 8.51 4.25
C HIS A 46 -4.27 9.33 5.07
N LYS A 47 -4.11 10.61 4.70
CA LYS A 47 -3.51 11.64 5.55
C LYS A 47 -4.65 12.49 6.11
#